data_AF-A0A2N0M1V2-F1
#
_entry.id   AF-A0A2N0M1V2-F1
#
_cell.length_a   1.000
_cell.length_b   1.000
_cell.length_c   1.000
_cell.angle_alpha   90.00
_cell.angle_beta   90.00
_cell.angle_gamma   90.00
#
_symmetry.space_group_name_H-M   'P 1'
#
loop_
_entity.id
_entity.type
_entity.pdbx_description
1 polymer ?
#
loop_
_entity_poly.entity_id
_entity_poly.type
_entity_poly.pdbx_seq_one_letter_code
_entity_poly.pdbx_strand_id
1 'polypeptide(L)'
;MKHDPNWMDITEIYRKLMGFQINRLFGLAFGVYSTYGALGVELNERWRGKDIPQPNLGNWILDSSSFLKSTCISPTDARQLMLKFSTSPSLFASDESQSDGVFDFTHLKTSPIVHLGGSKFCVPVLDYLIDRMTIRAYFDIFDNLGSTDRGKFGFFLGNIVERYVYSLIGDMLGPTGMSSSRWYTPDQYVWQKGLSGGPDAIIIGQTGKSLEAIFLEIKSSRPRKQTQVSGDLELLKIDWTRFLIGSPRERKGARQLDQAVTDFRNSKFSLPGIDQNTVATIYPIIVTLDQWPFFLKNYQAFAEDVRAEGLLRQPQVMPIDIWSCFDFETLCSRVISGGQIFQIVRHRSLGEDYLPLWFQLNLGGSAPGPNSPTLEKSWDKLRDAMVADLGLKEE
;
A
#
# COMPACT_ATOMS: atom_id res chain seq x y z
N MET A 1 -2.78 -19.27 8.31
CA MET A 1 -4.02 -18.51 8.05
C MET A 1 -5.21 -19.37 7.63
N LYS A 2 -5.07 -20.51 6.94
CA LYS A 2 -6.23 -21.34 6.52
C LYS A 2 -7.10 -21.86 7.68
N HIS A 3 -6.59 -21.83 8.91
CA HIS A 3 -7.31 -22.21 10.13
C HIS A 3 -7.91 -21.00 10.88
N ASP A 4 -7.73 -19.78 10.36
CA ASP A 4 -8.35 -18.58 10.93
C ASP A 4 -9.85 -18.59 10.61
N PRO A 5 -10.75 -18.37 11.59
CA PRO A 5 -12.20 -18.33 11.36
C PRO A 5 -12.63 -17.25 10.36
N ASN A 6 -11.80 -16.23 10.12
CA ASN A 6 -12.02 -15.18 9.13
C ASN A 6 -11.27 -15.41 7.83
N TRP A 7 -10.69 -16.60 7.62
CA TRP A 7 -10.00 -16.91 6.38
C TRP A 7 -10.96 -16.85 5.18
N MET A 8 -10.52 -16.18 4.12
CA MET A 8 -11.25 -16.10 2.86
C MET A 8 -10.37 -16.60 1.70
N ASP A 9 -10.91 -17.50 0.89
CA ASP A 9 -10.27 -17.96 -0.33
C ASP A 9 -10.42 -16.90 -1.43
N ILE A 10 -9.49 -15.96 -1.49
CA ILE A 10 -9.52 -14.86 -2.45
C ILE A 10 -9.54 -15.36 -3.89
N THR A 11 -8.80 -16.43 -4.18
CA THR A 11 -8.74 -17.04 -5.50
C THR A 11 -10.11 -17.59 -5.93
N GLU A 12 -10.77 -18.33 -5.04
CA GLU A 12 -12.10 -18.89 -5.32
C GLU A 12 -13.19 -17.80 -5.37
N ILE A 13 -13.14 -16.81 -4.48
CA ILE A 13 -14.07 -15.68 -4.49
C ILE A 13 -13.93 -14.90 -5.80
N TYR A 14 -12.70 -14.54 -6.18
CA TYR A 14 -12.45 -13.82 -7.42
C TYR A 14 -12.93 -14.62 -8.64
N ARG A 15 -12.69 -15.94 -8.66
CA ARG A 15 -13.21 -16.82 -9.71
C ARG A 15 -14.73 -16.80 -9.83
N LYS A 16 -15.45 -16.87 -8.71
CA LYS A 16 -16.92 -16.83 -8.71
C LYS A 16 -17.46 -15.49 -9.21
N LEU A 17 -16.82 -14.39 -8.83
CA LEU A 17 -17.24 -13.05 -9.20
C LEU A 17 -16.88 -12.68 -10.64
N MET A 18 -15.69 -13.08 -11.08
CA MET A 18 -15.11 -12.62 -12.34
C MET A 18 -15.13 -13.67 -13.45
N GLY A 19 -15.37 -14.94 -13.12
CA GLY A 19 -15.44 -16.04 -14.10
C GLY A 19 -14.09 -16.63 -14.50
N PHE A 20 -12.98 -16.18 -13.90
CA PHE A 20 -11.63 -16.69 -14.14
C PHE A 20 -10.77 -16.54 -12.88
N GLN A 21 -9.68 -17.31 -12.81
CA GLN A 21 -8.74 -17.25 -11.69
C GLN A 21 -8.00 -15.92 -11.65
N ILE A 22 -7.79 -15.36 -10.46
CA ILE A 22 -7.03 -14.10 -10.29
C ILE A 22 -5.60 -14.19 -10.88
N ASN A 23 -5.00 -15.38 -10.89
CA ASN A 23 -3.69 -15.60 -11.53
C ASN A 23 -3.70 -15.32 -13.03
N ARG A 24 -4.83 -15.53 -13.73
CA ARG A 24 -4.97 -15.18 -15.15
C ARG A 24 -4.89 -13.67 -15.37
N LEU A 25 -5.44 -12.89 -14.44
CA LEU A 25 -5.31 -11.43 -14.46
C LEU A 25 -3.84 -11.04 -14.33
N PHE A 26 -3.14 -11.57 -13.32
CA PHE A 26 -1.73 -11.28 -13.11
C PHE A 26 -0.85 -11.74 -14.28
N GLY A 27 -1.13 -12.90 -14.88
CA GLY A 27 -0.42 -13.39 -16.06
C GLY A 27 -0.59 -12.47 -17.27
N LEU A 28 -1.80 -11.94 -17.47
CA LEU A 28 -2.05 -10.91 -18.48
C LEU A 28 -1.26 -9.62 -18.16
N ALA A 29 -1.29 -9.14 -16.92
CA ALA A 29 -0.48 -7.98 -16.49
C ALA A 29 0.97 -8.17 -16.85
N PHE A 30 1.53 -9.31 -16.45
CA PHE A 30 2.92 -9.61 -16.61
C PHE A 30 3.30 -9.64 -18.09
N GLY A 31 2.51 -10.30 -18.95
CA GLY A 31 2.76 -10.32 -20.40
C GLY A 31 2.69 -8.93 -21.02
N VAL A 32 1.72 -8.11 -20.60
CA VAL A 32 1.54 -6.75 -21.14
C VAL A 32 2.67 -5.86 -20.67
N TYR A 33 2.99 -5.88 -19.38
CA TYR A 33 4.08 -5.12 -18.77
C TYR A 33 5.43 -5.52 -19.36
N SER A 34 5.68 -6.81 -19.59
CA SER A 34 6.92 -7.28 -20.22
C SER A 34 7.06 -6.77 -21.65
N THR A 35 5.95 -6.66 -22.38
CA THR A 35 5.94 -6.16 -23.77
C THR A 35 6.15 -4.64 -23.83
N TYR A 36 5.43 -3.88 -23.00
CA TYR A 36 5.54 -2.42 -23.00
C TYR A 36 6.71 -1.90 -22.18
N GLY A 37 7.22 -2.64 -21.20
CA GLY A 37 8.36 -2.24 -20.37
C GLY A 37 9.61 -1.98 -21.20
N ALA A 38 9.88 -2.86 -22.18
CA ALA A 38 10.97 -2.66 -23.13
C ALA A 38 10.79 -1.36 -23.95
N LEU A 39 9.57 -1.09 -24.42
CA LEU A 39 9.23 0.13 -25.17
C LEU A 39 9.29 1.40 -24.32
N GLY A 40 8.93 1.30 -23.03
CA GLY A 40 9.00 2.39 -22.08
C GLY A 40 10.44 2.82 -21.76
N VAL A 41 11.38 1.87 -21.71
CA VAL A 41 12.82 2.18 -21.57
C VAL A 41 13.31 2.96 -22.77
N GLU A 42 13.01 2.51 -23.99
CA GLU A 42 13.40 3.20 -25.23
C GLU A 42 12.84 4.63 -25.30
N LEU A 43 11.57 4.84 -24.91
CA LEU A 43 10.98 6.17 -24.84
C LEU A 43 11.63 7.08 -23.80
N ASN A 44 11.91 6.56 -22.59
CA ASN A 44 12.55 7.33 -21.53
C ASN A 44 13.96 7.77 -21.94
N GLU A 45 14.72 6.89 -22.59
CA GLU A 45 16.03 7.22 -23.11
C GLU A 45 15.98 8.29 -24.21
N ARG A 46 14.97 8.22 -25.09
CA ARG A 46 14.71 9.26 -26.10
C ARG A 46 14.31 10.59 -25.47
N TRP A 47 13.45 10.58 -24.45
CA TRP A 47 13.07 11.79 -23.70
C TRP A 47 14.28 12.43 -23.01
N ARG A 48 15.24 11.61 -22.56
CA ARG A 48 16.54 12.07 -22.04
C ARG A 48 17.53 12.49 -23.14
N GLY A 49 17.09 12.60 -24.39
CA GLY A 49 17.87 13.14 -25.51
C GLY A 49 18.77 12.14 -26.23
N LYS A 50 18.63 10.83 -25.98
CA LYS A 50 19.35 9.82 -26.79
C LYS A 50 18.74 9.70 -28.18
N ASP A 51 19.58 9.53 -29.19
CA ASP A 51 19.17 9.34 -30.59
C ASP A 51 18.66 7.91 -30.83
N ILE A 52 17.43 7.67 -30.39
CA ILE A 52 16.72 6.39 -30.57
C ILE A 52 15.68 6.59 -31.68
N PRO A 53 15.61 5.68 -32.69
CA PRO A 53 14.59 5.73 -33.74
C PRO A 53 13.17 5.87 -33.17
N GLN A 54 12.23 6.44 -33.96
CA GLN A 54 10.84 6.46 -33.51
C GLN A 54 10.35 5.01 -33.32
N PRO A 55 9.71 4.69 -32.18
CA PRO A 55 9.13 3.37 -32.00
C PRO A 55 8.12 3.11 -33.11
N ASN A 56 8.16 1.93 -33.72
CA ASN A 56 7.15 1.53 -34.69
C ASN A 56 5.78 1.50 -33.99
N LEU A 57 4.76 2.17 -34.55
CA LEU A 57 3.40 2.16 -34.01
C LEU A 57 2.85 0.73 -33.86
N GLY A 58 3.29 -0.21 -34.70
CA GLY A 58 2.96 -1.63 -34.57
C GLY A 58 3.43 -2.26 -33.25
N ASN A 59 4.50 -1.76 -32.64
CA ASN A 59 5.00 -2.25 -31.36
C ASN A 59 4.04 -1.90 -30.20
N TRP A 60 3.19 -0.90 -30.39
CA TRP A 60 2.19 -0.50 -29.39
C TRP A 60 0.89 -1.29 -29.49
N ILE A 61 0.76 -2.16 -30.48
CA ILE A 61 -0.42 -2.98 -30.72
C ILE A 61 -0.16 -4.41 -30.27
N LEU A 62 -0.96 -4.88 -29.31
CA LEU A 62 -1.01 -6.27 -28.91
C LEU A 62 -2.02 -7.01 -29.79
N ASP A 63 -1.55 -8.05 -30.48
CA ASP A 63 -2.43 -8.96 -31.20
C ASP A 63 -2.69 -10.21 -30.35
N SER A 64 -3.91 -10.34 -29.81
CA SER A 64 -4.34 -11.48 -28.98
C SER A 64 -4.14 -12.86 -29.63
N SER A 65 -3.99 -12.94 -30.96
CA SER A 65 -3.65 -14.19 -31.64
C SER A 65 -2.19 -14.63 -31.44
N SER A 66 -1.31 -13.72 -31.05
CA SER A 66 0.15 -13.95 -30.97
C SER A 66 0.79 -13.49 -29.65
N PHE A 67 0.15 -12.59 -28.92
CA PHE A 67 0.67 -11.90 -27.74
C PHE A 67 1.03 -12.83 -26.56
N LEU A 68 0.30 -13.94 -26.40
CA LEU A 68 0.56 -14.96 -25.37
C LEU A 68 0.84 -16.35 -25.97
N LYS A 69 1.28 -16.41 -27.23
CA LYS A 69 1.48 -17.68 -27.97
C LYS A 69 2.52 -18.62 -27.36
N SER A 70 3.45 -18.08 -26.57
CA SER A 70 4.50 -18.85 -25.86
C SER A 70 4.06 -19.33 -24.47
N THR A 71 2.80 -19.08 -24.09
CA THR A 71 2.22 -19.45 -22.80
C THR A 71 1.18 -20.54 -22.98
N CYS A 72 0.74 -21.15 -21.88
CA CYS A 72 -0.39 -22.09 -21.89
C CYS A 72 -1.77 -21.41 -21.97
N ILE A 73 -1.83 -20.08 -21.96
CA ILE A 73 -3.09 -19.34 -22.12
C ILE A 73 -3.50 -19.39 -23.60
N SER A 74 -4.69 -19.93 -23.87
CA SER A 74 -5.18 -20.01 -25.24
C SER A 74 -5.42 -18.60 -25.83
N PRO A 75 -5.26 -18.39 -27.15
CA PRO A 75 -5.58 -17.11 -27.78
C PRO A 75 -7.03 -16.65 -27.54
N THR A 76 -7.96 -17.60 -27.43
CA THR A 76 -9.37 -17.32 -27.12
C THR A 76 -9.53 -16.79 -25.69
N ASP A 77 -8.88 -17.40 -24.71
CA ASP A 77 -8.93 -16.95 -23.31
C ASP A 77 -8.24 -15.59 -23.14
N ALA A 78 -7.07 -15.41 -23.77
CA ALA A 78 -6.36 -14.14 -23.79
C ALA A 78 -7.25 -13.01 -24.36
N ARG A 79 -7.92 -13.27 -25.48
CA ARG A 79 -8.87 -12.33 -26.08
C ARG A 79 -10.04 -12.02 -25.17
N GLN A 80 -10.66 -13.02 -24.53
CA GLN A 80 -11.78 -12.80 -23.61
C GLN A 80 -11.37 -11.96 -22.41
N LEU A 81 -10.20 -12.24 -21.83
CA LEU A 81 -9.67 -11.52 -20.69
C LEU A 81 -9.34 -10.07 -21.06
N MET A 82 -8.69 -9.85 -22.20
CA MET A 82 -8.38 -8.50 -22.70
C MET A 82 -9.66 -7.72 -23.02
N LEU A 83 -10.66 -8.35 -23.63
CA LEU A 83 -11.96 -7.70 -23.89
C LEU A 83 -12.65 -7.26 -22.61
N LYS A 84 -12.58 -8.06 -21.55
CA LYS A 84 -13.23 -7.76 -20.26
C LYS A 84 -12.72 -6.48 -19.61
N PHE A 85 -11.45 -6.14 -19.83
CA PHE A 85 -10.83 -4.92 -19.31
C PHE A 85 -10.61 -3.87 -20.39
N SER A 86 -11.32 -3.99 -21.52
CA SER A 86 -11.19 -3.08 -22.64
C SER A 86 -12.27 -2.02 -22.70
N THR A 87 -11.90 -0.86 -23.25
CA THR A 87 -12.77 0.18 -23.75
C THR A 87 -12.67 0.24 -25.29
N SER A 88 -13.59 0.96 -25.93
CA SER A 88 -13.50 1.28 -27.36
C SER A 88 -12.73 2.59 -27.59
N PRO A 89 -12.20 2.83 -28.81
CA PRO A 89 -11.55 4.10 -29.14
C PRO A 89 -12.48 5.30 -29.00
N SER A 90 -13.77 5.13 -29.31
CA SER A 90 -14.77 6.20 -29.18
C SER A 90 -15.04 6.55 -27.71
N LEU A 91 -15.13 5.54 -26.84
CA LEU A 91 -15.34 5.76 -25.40
C LEU A 91 -14.08 6.32 -24.73
N PHE A 92 -12.91 5.87 -25.16
CA PHE A 92 -11.63 6.44 -24.73
C PHE A 92 -11.52 7.92 -25.12
N ALA A 93 -11.86 8.27 -26.37
CA ALA A 93 -11.84 9.67 -26.82
C ALA A 93 -12.87 10.55 -26.09
N SER A 94 -13.96 9.98 -25.59
CA SER A 94 -14.96 10.73 -24.82
C SER A 94 -14.62 10.90 -23.34
N ASP A 95 -13.58 10.24 -22.82
CA ASP A 95 -13.24 10.27 -21.39
C ASP A 95 -12.87 11.69 -20.92
N GLU A 96 -12.25 12.50 -21.80
CA GLU A 96 -12.00 13.93 -21.55
C GLU A 96 -13.28 14.77 -21.37
N SER A 97 -14.41 14.30 -21.90
CA SER A 97 -15.69 15.03 -21.90
C SER A 97 -16.68 14.57 -20.82
N GLN A 98 -16.41 13.43 -20.16
CA GLN A 98 -17.33 12.76 -19.22
C GLN A 98 -16.84 12.75 -17.77
N SER A 99 -15.71 13.40 -17.48
CA SER A 99 -15.11 13.40 -16.14
C SER A 99 -15.89 14.32 -15.17
N ASP A 100 -16.21 13.79 -13.98
CA ASP A 100 -16.82 14.56 -12.88
C ASP A 100 -15.79 15.34 -12.05
N GLY A 101 -14.51 15.28 -12.41
CA GLY A 101 -13.42 15.88 -11.64
C GLY A 101 -12.09 15.96 -12.38
N VAL A 102 -11.26 16.93 -12.00
CA VAL A 102 -10.02 17.29 -12.73
C VAL A 102 -9.04 16.11 -12.91
N PHE A 103 -9.12 15.08 -12.06
CA PHE A 103 -8.28 13.87 -12.14
C PHE A 103 -9.10 12.58 -12.36
N ASP A 104 -10.33 12.71 -12.87
CA ASP A 104 -11.23 11.59 -13.08
C ASP A 104 -10.91 10.81 -14.36
N PHE A 105 -9.86 10.00 -14.28
CA PHE A 105 -9.53 8.98 -15.28
C PHE A 105 -10.16 7.63 -14.93
N THR A 106 -11.31 7.63 -14.25
CA THR A 106 -11.91 6.41 -13.71
C THR A 106 -12.20 5.36 -14.77
N HIS A 107 -12.68 5.76 -15.94
CA HIS A 107 -13.02 4.83 -17.01
C HIS A 107 -11.76 4.11 -17.49
N LEU A 108 -10.71 4.86 -17.79
CA LEU A 108 -9.38 4.32 -18.10
C LEU A 108 -8.76 3.48 -16.99
N LYS A 109 -8.93 3.85 -15.71
CA LYS A 109 -8.49 3.02 -14.56
C LYS A 109 -9.30 1.72 -14.42
N THR A 110 -10.51 1.68 -14.94
CA THR A 110 -11.40 0.50 -14.86
C THR A 110 -11.22 -0.42 -16.08
N SER A 111 -11.01 0.18 -17.24
CA SER A 111 -10.83 -0.46 -18.54
C SER A 111 -9.57 0.08 -19.23
N PRO A 112 -8.37 -0.29 -18.75
CA PRO A 112 -7.08 0.30 -19.19
C PRO A 112 -6.63 -0.18 -20.58
N ILE A 113 -7.35 -1.12 -21.20
CA ILE A 113 -7.02 -1.66 -22.52
C ILE A 113 -7.95 -1.00 -23.55
N VAL A 114 -7.46 -0.60 -24.72
CA VAL A 114 -8.32 -0.13 -25.82
C VAL A 114 -8.40 -1.22 -26.88
N HIS A 115 -9.62 -1.63 -27.25
CA HIS A 115 -9.86 -2.60 -28.32
C HIS A 115 -9.93 -1.90 -29.68
N LEU A 116 -8.92 -2.12 -30.52
CA LEU A 116 -8.79 -1.49 -31.84
C LEU A 116 -9.57 -2.21 -32.94
N GLY A 117 -10.28 -3.30 -32.59
CA GLY A 117 -11.00 -4.17 -33.52
C GLY A 117 -10.30 -5.50 -33.77
N GLY A 118 -11.09 -6.52 -34.13
CA GLY A 118 -10.59 -7.87 -34.38
C GLY A 118 -9.84 -8.44 -33.16
N SER A 119 -8.58 -8.80 -33.37
CA SER A 119 -7.65 -9.33 -32.35
C SER A 119 -6.69 -8.27 -31.78
N LYS A 120 -6.81 -7.00 -32.18
CA LYS A 120 -5.84 -5.93 -31.88
C LYS A 120 -6.25 -5.06 -30.70
N PHE A 121 -5.30 -4.77 -29.82
CA PHE A 121 -5.49 -3.99 -28.60
C PHE A 121 -4.30 -3.08 -28.33
N CYS A 122 -4.46 -2.05 -27.53
CA CYS A 122 -3.35 -1.26 -27.00
C CYS A 122 -3.57 -0.86 -25.55
N VAL A 123 -2.49 -0.65 -24.80
CA VAL A 123 -2.52 -0.14 -23.43
C VAL A 123 -1.84 1.22 -23.41
N PRO A 124 -2.61 2.33 -23.45
CA PRO A 124 -2.06 3.67 -23.58
C PRO A 124 -1.32 4.13 -22.32
N VAL A 125 -1.75 3.66 -21.13
CA VAL A 125 -1.18 4.03 -19.84
C VAL A 125 -0.92 2.77 -19.04
N LEU A 126 0.35 2.34 -18.97
CA LEU A 126 0.74 1.10 -18.31
C LEU A 126 0.43 1.12 -16.80
N ASP A 127 0.55 2.28 -16.15
CA ASP A 127 0.27 2.42 -14.71
C ASP A 127 -1.19 2.11 -14.38
N TYR A 128 -2.14 2.46 -15.26
CA TYR A 128 -3.56 2.12 -15.06
C TYR A 128 -3.82 0.63 -15.20
N LEU A 129 -3.02 -0.06 -16.01
CA LEU A 129 -3.04 -1.52 -16.03
C LEU A 129 -2.56 -2.08 -14.71
N ILE A 130 -1.43 -1.60 -14.17
CA ILE A 130 -0.92 -2.05 -12.87
C ILE A 130 -1.93 -1.77 -11.76
N ASP A 131 -2.53 -0.58 -11.71
CA ASP A 131 -3.62 -0.24 -10.79
C ASP A 131 -4.82 -1.19 -10.93
N ARG A 132 -5.21 -1.51 -12.17
CA ARG A 132 -6.31 -2.44 -12.47
C ARG A 132 -6.05 -3.82 -11.89
N MET A 133 -4.81 -4.26 -11.94
CA MET A 133 -4.37 -5.60 -11.54
C MET A 133 -4.15 -5.69 -10.02
N THR A 134 -3.86 -4.56 -9.37
CA THR A 134 -3.58 -4.48 -7.93
C THR A 134 -4.79 -3.96 -7.15
N ILE A 135 -4.88 -2.64 -6.98
CA ILE A 135 -5.88 -1.95 -6.17
C ILE A 135 -7.29 -2.25 -6.67
N ARG A 136 -7.51 -2.35 -7.98
CA ARG A 136 -8.85 -2.55 -8.53
C ARG A 136 -9.36 -3.98 -8.39
N ALA A 137 -8.48 -4.98 -8.31
CA ALA A 137 -8.87 -6.35 -8.00
C ALA A 137 -9.50 -6.47 -6.60
N TYR A 138 -9.08 -5.63 -5.65
CA TYR A 138 -9.76 -5.51 -4.36
C TYR A 138 -11.21 -5.03 -4.50
N PHE A 139 -11.45 -4.00 -5.31
CA PHE A 139 -12.80 -3.45 -5.52
C PHE A 139 -13.71 -4.41 -6.29
N ASP A 140 -13.17 -5.18 -7.24
CA ASP A 140 -13.92 -6.27 -7.90
C ASP A 140 -14.51 -7.24 -6.88
N ILE A 141 -13.77 -7.55 -5.80
CA ILE A 141 -14.27 -8.38 -4.71
C ILE A 141 -15.21 -7.58 -3.82
N PHE A 142 -14.73 -6.49 -3.24
CA PHE A 142 -15.45 -5.73 -2.22
C PHE A 142 -16.84 -5.28 -2.68
N ASP A 143 -16.93 -4.70 -3.88
CA ASP A 143 -18.18 -4.12 -4.38
C ASP A 143 -19.20 -5.20 -4.76
N ASN A 144 -18.76 -6.42 -5.09
CA ASN A 144 -19.66 -7.52 -5.46
C ASN A 144 -20.01 -8.46 -4.28
N LEU A 145 -19.44 -8.25 -3.09
CA LEU A 145 -19.83 -8.97 -1.88
C LEU A 145 -21.06 -8.34 -1.20
N GLY A 146 -21.87 -9.17 -0.52
CA GLY A 146 -22.94 -8.69 0.37
C GLY A 146 -22.38 -8.01 1.64
N SER A 147 -23.22 -7.25 2.36
CA SER A 147 -22.77 -6.43 3.51
C SER A 147 -22.02 -7.21 4.59
N THR A 148 -22.49 -8.41 4.94
CA THR A 148 -21.84 -9.29 5.95
C THR A 148 -20.47 -9.77 5.48
N ASP A 149 -20.37 -10.20 4.21
CA ASP A 149 -19.12 -10.72 3.66
C ASP A 149 -18.11 -9.61 3.36
N ARG A 150 -18.56 -8.37 3.06
CA ARG A 150 -17.70 -7.19 3.00
C ARG A 150 -17.01 -6.93 4.33
N GLY A 151 -17.73 -7.05 5.45
CA GLY A 151 -17.15 -6.91 6.79
C GLY A 151 -16.08 -7.96 7.07
N LYS A 152 -16.36 -9.23 6.76
CA LYS A 152 -15.39 -10.33 6.87
C LYS A 152 -14.17 -10.12 5.97
N PHE A 153 -14.37 -9.68 4.73
CA PHE A 153 -13.29 -9.40 3.79
C PHE A 153 -12.40 -8.24 4.24
N GLY A 154 -13.00 -7.16 4.76
CA GLY A 154 -12.25 -6.06 5.37
C GLY A 154 -11.40 -6.50 6.56
N PHE A 155 -11.95 -7.34 7.44
CA PHE A 155 -11.22 -7.90 8.58
C PHE A 155 -10.08 -8.84 8.15
N PHE A 156 -10.38 -9.77 7.24
CA PHE A 156 -9.38 -10.68 6.65
C PHE A 156 -8.22 -9.93 6.02
N LEU A 157 -8.52 -8.89 5.22
CA LEU A 157 -7.49 -8.06 4.59
C LEU A 157 -6.70 -7.26 5.64
N GLY A 158 -7.37 -6.71 6.66
CA GLY A 158 -6.69 -6.05 7.78
C GLY A 158 -5.62 -6.95 8.40
N ASN A 159 -5.95 -8.20 8.71
CA ASN A 159 -5.01 -9.17 9.28
C ASN A 159 -3.84 -9.50 8.34
N ILE A 160 -4.06 -9.49 7.01
CA ILE A 160 -2.97 -9.67 6.04
C ILE A 160 -2.01 -8.49 6.08
N VAL A 161 -2.54 -7.26 6.05
CA VAL A 161 -1.74 -6.04 6.06
C VAL A 161 -0.92 -5.93 7.34
N GLU A 162 -1.53 -6.24 8.49
CA GLU A 162 -0.83 -6.25 9.78
C GLU A 162 0.37 -7.22 9.79
N ARG A 163 0.15 -8.46 9.35
CA ARG A 163 1.23 -9.46 9.22
C ARG A 163 2.31 -9.04 8.24
N TYR A 164 1.93 -8.36 7.17
CA TYR A 164 2.87 -7.84 6.19
C TYR A 164 3.79 -6.78 6.83
N VAL A 165 3.20 -5.80 7.52
CA VAL A 165 3.96 -4.78 8.25
C VAL A 165 4.86 -5.42 9.31
N TYR A 166 4.37 -6.40 10.08
CA TYR A 166 5.21 -7.14 11.04
C TYR A 166 6.41 -7.83 10.39
N SER A 167 6.23 -8.38 9.19
CA SER A 167 7.33 -9.00 8.44
C SER A 167 8.38 -7.96 8.04
N LEU A 168 7.94 -6.77 7.60
CA LEU A 168 8.85 -5.65 7.31
C LEU A 168 9.57 -5.13 8.57
N ILE A 169 8.89 -5.04 9.72
CA ILE A 169 9.56 -4.69 10.99
C ILE A 169 10.60 -5.76 11.37
N GLY A 170 10.25 -7.04 11.22
CA GLY A 170 11.15 -8.15 11.47
C GLY A 170 12.40 -8.13 10.58
N ASP A 171 12.24 -7.77 9.31
CA ASP A 171 13.36 -7.59 8.38
C ASP A 171 14.27 -6.43 8.79
N MET A 172 13.69 -5.31 9.26
CA MET A 172 14.44 -4.13 9.69
C MET A 172 15.20 -4.33 11.00
N LEU A 173 14.54 -4.89 12.00
CA LEU A 173 14.99 -4.86 13.40
C LEU A 173 15.35 -6.24 13.93
N GLY A 174 15.25 -7.27 13.11
CA GLY A 174 15.37 -8.66 13.54
C GLY A 174 14.15 -9.15 14.32
N PRO A 175 14.24 -10.36 14.91
CA PRO A 175 13.16 -10.93 15.70
C PRO A 175 12.75 -10.04 16.87
N THR A 176 11.48 -10.09 17.26
CA THR A 176 10.93 -9.33 18.40
C THR A 176 11.81 -9.47 19.64
N GLY A 177 12.24 -8.34 20.22
CA GLY A 177 13.00 -8.29 21.47
C GLY A 177 14.51 -8.56 21.39
N MET A 178 15.11 -8.82 20.22
CA MET A 178 16.50 -9.29 20.11
C MET A 178 17.57 -8.26 19.67
N SER A 179 17.22 -7.09 19.15
CA SER A 179 18.21 -6.09 18.67
C SER A 179 18.29 -4.83 19.54
N SER A 180 19.21 -3.91 19.18
CA SER A 180 19.35 -2.59 19.81
C SER A 180 18.07 -1.75 19.77
N SER A 181 17.17 -2.06 18.84
CA SER A 181 15.80 -1.56 18.79
C SER A 181 14.82 -2.74 18.92
N ARG A 182 14.09 -2.80 20.02
CA ARG A 182 13.12 -3.88 20.27
C ARG A 182 11.78 -3.49 19.65
N TRP A 183 11.01 -4.47 19.19
CA TRP A 183 9.63 -4.24 18.80
C TRP A 183 8.73 -5.30 19.40
N TYR A 184 7.46 -4.91 19.59
CA TYR A 184 6.46 -5.67 20.32
C TYR A 184 5.12 -5.65 19.58
N THR A 185 4.41 -6.77 19.61
CA THR A 185 3.03 -6.94 19.13
C THR A 185 2.06 -7.13 20.30
N PRO A 186 0.73 -7.03 20.10
CA PRO A 186 -0.25 -7.01 21.19
C PRO A 186 -0.21 -8.22 22.14
N ASP A 187 0.18 -9.39 21.64
CA ASP A 187 0.36 -10.62 22.41
C ASP A 187 1.56 -10.58 23.38
N GLN A 188 2.47 -9.63 23.19
CA GLN A 188 3.65 -9.41 24.03
C GLN A 188 3.43 -8.32 25.09
N TYR A 189 2.31 -7.61 25.05
CA TYR A 189 1.97 -6.58 26.03
C TYR A 189 1.49 -7.23 27.34
N VAL A 190 2.01 -6.77 28.47
CA VAL A 190 1.61 -7.24 29.80
C VAL A 190 0.55 -6.29 30.36
N TRP A 191 -0.72 -6.68 30.22
CA TRP A 191 -1.88 -5.88 30.65
C TRP A 191 -2.20 -6.04 32.13
N GLN A 192 -2.73 -4.98 32.75
CA GLN A 192 -3.46 -5.10 34.01
C GLN A 192 -4.69 -5.99 33.81
N LYS A 193 -5.05 -6.75 34.86
CA LYS A 193 -6.16 -7.70 34.81
C LYS A 193 -7.45 -7.04 34.32
N GLY A 194 -8.08 -7.63 33.30
CA GLY A 194 -9.35 -7.17 32.74
C GLY A 194 -9.22 -6.05 31.70
N LEU A 195 -8.00 -5.63 31.37
CA LEU A 195 -7.72 -4.70 30.27
C LEU A 195 -7.10 -5.45 29.08
N SER A 196 -7.35 -4.92 27.89
CA SER A 196 -6.79 -5.42 26.63
C SER A 196 -6.98 -4.36 25.55
N GLY A 197 -6.20 -4.47 24.47
CA GLY A 197 -6.29 -3.59 23.32
C GLY A 197 -5.26 -2.47 23.41
N GLY A 198 -4.20 -2.61 22.62
CA GLY A 198 -3.13 -1.62 22.48
C GLY A 198 -2.91 -1.30 21.00
N PRO A 199 -1.86 -0.54 20.68
CA PRO A 199 -1.50 -0.27 19.29
C PRO A 199 -1.03 -1.58 18.64
N ASP A 200 -1.18 -1.69 17.32
CA ASP A 200 -0.84 -2.90 16.57
C ASP A 200 0.65 -3.24 16.64
N ALA A 201 1.54 -2.26 16.85
CA ALA A 201 2.93 -2.53 17.23
C ALA A 201 3.54 -1.37 18.01
N ILE A 202 4.56 -1.67 18.82
CA ILE A 202 5.42 -0.67 19.45
C ILE A 202 6.87 -1.00 19.14
N ILE A 203 7.60 -0.01 18.61
CA ILE A 203 9.06 -0.08 18.42
C ILE A 203 9.70 0.79 19.50
N ILE A 204 10.70 0.26 20.20
CA ILE A 204 11.49 0.92 21.23
C ILE A 204 12.95 0.97 20.77
N GLY A 205 13.56 2.14 20.85
CA GLY A 205 14.98 2.30 20.53
C GLY A 205 15.62 3.42 21.33
N GLN A 206 16.95 3.42 21.35
CA GLN A 206 17.73 4.39 22.09
C GLN A 206 18.42 5.35 21.12
N THR A 207 18.15 6.65 21.27
CA THR A 207 18.84 7.71 20.52
C THR A 207 19.66 8.54 21.50
N GLY A 208 20.98 8.34 21.48
CA GLY A 208 21.86 8.96 22.47
C GLY A 208 21.56 8.45 23.89
N LYS A 209 21.12 9.34 24.79
CA LYS A 209 20.80 9.01 26.19
C LYS A 209 19.31 8.79 26.46
N SER A 210 18.45 8.99 25.47
CA SER A 210 17.00 8.92 25.65
C SER A 210 16.43 7.66 25.01
N LEU A 211 15.52 7.00 25.72
CA LEU A 211 14.71 5.92 25.18
C LEU A 211 13.49 6.53 24.46
N GLU A 212 13.20 6.07 23.26
CA GLU A 212 12.12 6.57 22.42
C GLU A 212 11.22 5.42 21.98
N ALA A 213 9.97 5.74 21.66
CA ALA A 213 9.00 4.76 21.19
C ALA A 213 8.26 5.23 19.95
N ILE A 214 8.00 4.31 19.02
CA ILE A 214 7.09 4.50 17.89
C ILE A 214 5.87 3.61 18.14
N PHE A 215 4.69 4.21 18.18
CA PHE A 215 3.42 3.50 18.35
C PHE A 215 2.74 3.42 16.99
N LEU A 216 2.51 2.20 16.51
CA LEU A 216 1.96 1.93 15.19
C LEU A 216 0.50 1.46 15.29
N GLU A 217 -0.38 2.07 14.52
CA GLU A 217 -1.70 1.53 14.21
C GLU A 217 -1.79 1.24 12.71
N ILE A 218 -2.11 0.02 12.32
CA ILE A 218 -2.11 -0.46 10.94
C ILE A 218 -3.55 -0.49 10.41
N LYS A 219 -3.77 0.17 9.27
CA LYS A 219 -5.09 0.31 8.64
C LYS A 219 -5.05 -0.14 7.18
N SER A 220 -5.96 -1.05 6.84
CA SER A 220 -6.27 -1.42 5.45
C SER A 220 -7.25 -0.44 4.77
N SER A 221 -7.73 0.57 5.49
CA SER A 221 -8.67 1.56 4.97
C SER A 221 -8.03 2.49 3.95
N ARG A 222 -8.84 2.91 2.98
CA ARG A 222 -8.44 3.75 1.85
C ARG A 222 -9.38 4.95 1.73
N PRO A 223 -8.95 6.07 1.12
CA PRO A 223 -9.86 7.12 0.71
C PRO A 223 -10.91 6.56 -0.25
N ARG A 224 -12.12 7.12 -0.20
CA ARG A 224 -13.17 6.78 -1.16
C ARG A 224 -12.74 7.18 -2.57
N LYS A 225 -13.26 6.47 -3.58
CA LYS A 225 -12.99 6.74 -4.99
C LYS A 225 -13.16 8.22 -5.36
N GLN A 226 -14.25 8.85 -4.91
CA GLN A 226 -14.53 10.25 -5.19
C GLN A 226 -13.42 11.18 -4.70
N THR A 227 -12.93 10.97 -3.48
CA THR A 227 -11.81 11.71 -2.88
C THR A 227 -10.52 11.56 -3.69
N GLN A 228 -10.28 10.37 -4.26
CA GLN A 228 -9.07 10.11 -5.05
C GLN A 228 -9.07 10.81 -6.43
N VAL A 229 -10.23 11.18 -6.95
CA VAL A 229 -10.36 11.74 -8.32
C VAL A 229 -10.79 13.21 -8.36
N SER A 230 -11.39 13.74 -7.29
CA SER A 230 -11.94 15.10 -7.29
C SER A 230 -10.90 16.20 -7.07
N GLY A 231 -9.80 15.90 -6.35
CA GLY A 231 -8.89 16.93 -5.85
C GLY A 231 -9.50 17.82 -4.74
N ASP A 232 -10.61 17.41 -4.14
CA ASP A 232 -11.33 18.16 -3.10
C ASP A 232 -10.77 17.84 -1.70
N LEU A 233 -10.18 18.86 -1.07
CA LEU A 233 -9.59 18.76 0.26
C LEU A 233 -10.64 18.48 1.35
N GLU A 234 -11.87 18.97 1.21
CA GLU A 234 -12.92 18.72 2.20
C GLU A 234 -13.41 17.27 2.15
N LEU A 235 -13.48 16.67 0.95
CA LEU A 235 -13.72 15.23 0.82
C LEU A 235 -12.59 14.40 1.45
N LEU A 236 -11.34 14.84 1.32
CA LEU A 236 -10.20 14.21 1.98
C LEU A 236 -10.31 14.30 3.51
N LYS A 237 -10.70 15.46 4.04
CA LYS A 237 -10.93 15.65 5.47
C LYS A 237 -12.04 14.76 6.02
N ILE A 238 -13.14 14.63 5.27
CA ILE A 238 -14.23 13.72 5.64
C ILE A 238 -13.70 12.27 5.70
N ASP A 239 -12.85 11.87 4.75
CA ASP A 239 -12.28 10.53 4.71
C ASP A 239 -11.30 10.26 5.84
N TRP A 240 -10.35 11.14 6.14
CA TRP A 240 -9.45 10.91 7.27
C TRP A 240 -10.19 10.95 8.60
N THR A 241 -11.24 11.77 8.70
CA THR A 241 -12.03 11.88 9.93
C THR A 241 -12.77 10.59 10.16
N ARG A 242 -13.34 10.01 9.10
CA ARG A 242 -14.07 8.75 9.16
C ARG A 242 -13.17 7.54 9.38
N PHE A 243 -12.06 7.45 8.66
CA PHE A 243 -11.27 6.22 8.58
C PHE A 243 -10.02 6.21 9.48
N LEU A 244 -9.46 7.37 9.78
CA LEU A 244 -8.20 7.50 10.53
C LEU A 244 -8.39 8.09 11.93
N ILE A 245 -9.30 9.04 12.12
CA ILE A 245 -9.58 9.66 13.43
C ILE A 245 -10.70 8.91 14.17
N GLY A 246 -11.85 8.78 13.53
CA GLY A 246 -13.06 8.18 14.08
C GLY A 246 -13.81 9.09 15.04
N SER A 247 -14.93 8.57 15.55
CA SER A 247 -15.74 9.24 16.59
C SER A 247 -15.42 8.66 17.97
N PRO A 248 -15.85 9.29 19.07
CA PRO A 248 -15.73 8.70 20.41
C PRO A 248 -16.40 7.32 20.53
N ARG A 249 -17.44 7.04 19.74
CA ARG A 249 -18.16 5.74 19.73
C ARG A 249 -17.52 4.72 18.79
N GLU A 250 -16.89 5.20 17.71
CA GLU A 250 -16.23 4.37 16.71
C GLU A 250 -14.79 4.86 16.53
N ARG A 251 -13.94 4.47 17.48
CA ARG A 251 -12.53 4.88 17.51
C ARG A 251 -11.78 4.30 16.31
N LYS A 252 -10.97 5.14 15.66
CA LYS A 252 -9.99 4.74 14.63
C LYS A 252 -8.58 5.09 15.09
N GLY A 253 -7.61 5.02 14.18
CA GLY A 253 -6.20 5.01 14.53
C GLY A 253 -5.74 6.15 15.44
N ALA A 254 -6.12 7.40 15.20
CA ALA A 254 -5.69 8.51 16.05
C ALA A 254 -6.22 8.39 17.49
N ARG A 255 -7.50 8.01 17.65
CA ARG A 255 -8.10 7.79 18.98
C ARG A 255 -7.59 6.52 19.67
N GLN A 256 -7.28 5.47 18.89
CA GLN A 256 -6.69 4.24 19.41
C GLN A 256 -5.26 4.49 19.91
N LEU A 257 -4.45 5.23 19.14
CA LEU A 257 -3.12 5.65 19.53
C LEU A 257 -3.16 6.57 20.76
N ASP A 258 -4.08 7.54 20.82
CA ASP A 258 -4.24 8.41 21.98
C ASP A 258 -4.54 7.63 23.27
N GLN A 259 -5.48 6.68 23.19
CA GLN A 259 -5.78 5.79 24.30
C GLN A 259 -4.57 4.93 24.67
N ALA A 260 -3.90 4.33 23.68
CA ALA A 260 -2.72 3.50 23.89
C ALA A 260 -1.59 4.25 24.59
N VAL A 261 -1.31 5.48 24.18
CA VAL A 261 -0.32 6.34 24.82
C VAL A 261 -0.73 6.66 26.26
N THR A 262 -2.00 7.00 26.49
CA THR A 262 -2.53 7.25 27.82
C THR A 262 -2.41 6.02 28.73
N ASP A 263 -2.77 4.85 28.22
CA ASP A 263 -2.70 3.58 28.93
C ASP A 263 -1.25 3.16 29.22
N PHE A 264 -0.34 3.39 28.28
CA PHE A 264 1.09 3.17 28.48
C PHE A 264 1.65 4.11 29.56
N ARG A 265 1.37 5.41 29.50
CA ARG A 265 1.85 6.40 30.49
C ARG A 265 1.27 6.17 31.88
N ASN A 266 0.06 5.62 31.97
CA ASN A 266 -0.61 5.28 33.23
C ASN A 266 -0.35 3.82 33.68
N SER A 267 0.61 3.13 33.05
CA SER A 267 1.00 1.76 33.36
C SER A 267 -0.16 0.74 33.37
N LYS A 268 -1.17 0.96 32.50
CA LYS A 268 -2.28 0.02 32.26
C LYS A 268 -1.85 -1.22 31.50
N PHE A 269 -0.80 -1.10 30.71
CA PHE A 269 -0.02 -2.22 30.18
C PHE A 269 1.46 -1.90 30.21
N SER A 270 2.30 -2.91 30.08
CA SER A 270 3.75 -2.77 30.01
C SER A 270 4.41 -3.63 28.94
N LEU A 271 5.64 -3.26 28.60
CA LEU A 271 6.47 -3.97 27.64
C LEU A 271 7.58 -4.71 28.40
N PRO A 272 7.80 -6.00 28.11
CA PRO A 272 8.84 -6.78 28.79
C PRO A 272 10.21 -6.11 28.73
N GLY A 273 10.82 -5.88 29.90
CA GLY A 273 12.17 -5.33 30.00
C GLY A 273 12.30 -3.85 29.63
N ILE A 274 11.20 -3.09 29.59
CA ILE A 274 11.17 -1.65 29.36
C ILE A 274 10.60 -0.93 30.59
N ASP A 275 11.36 0.00 31.15
CA ASP A 275 10.81 0.97 32.11
C ASP A 275 10.14 2.12 31.35
N GLN A 276 8.82 2.19 31.44
CA GLN A 276 7.99 3.16 30.72
C GLN A 276 8.30 4.60 31.09
N ASN A 277 8.74 4.84 32.33
CA ASN A 277 9.08 6.17 32.80
C ASN A 277 10.34 6.72 32.11
N THR A 278 11.17 5.83 31.55
CA THR A 278 12.38 6.21 30.81
C THR A 278 12.11 6.54 29.34
N VAL A 279 10.93 6.19 28.81
CA VAL A 279 10.54 6.52 27.44
C VAL A 279 10.28 8.03 27.35
N ALA A 280 11.28 8.75 26.85
CA ALA A 280 11.31 10.21 26.81
C ALA A 280 10.46 10.79 25.70
N THR A 281 10.19 10.07 24.61
CA THR A 281 9.41 10.59 23.48
C THR A 281 8.63 9.46 22.80
N ILE A 282 7.38 9.74 22.43
CA ILE A 282 6.51 8.82 21.69
C ILE A 282 6.14 9.44 20.34
N TYR A 283 6.34 8.66 19.27
CA TYR A 283 5.96 8.98 17.90
C TYR A 283 4.72 8.15 17.51
N PRO A 284 3.52 8.73 17.49
CA PRO A 284 2.31 8.05 17.06
C PRO A 284 2.20 8.05 15.53
N ILE A 285 2.08 6.86 14.92
CA ILE A 285 2.08 6.71 13.46
C ILE A 285 0.96 5.76 13.04
N ILE A 286 0.17 6.18 12.06
CA ILE A 286 -0.78 5.30 11.38
C ILE A 286 -0.11 4.75 10.12
N VAL A 287 -0.05 3.42 9.98
CA VAL A 287 0.43 2.75 8.78
C VAL A 287 -0.76 2.37 7.91
N THR A 288 -0.81 2.83 6.67
CA THR A 288 -1.90 2.53 5.71
C THR A 288 -1.44 1.55 4.65
N LEU A 289 -2.36 0.72 4.14
CA LEU A 289 -2.04 -0.18 3.02
C LEU A 289 -1.59 0.61 1.78
N ASP A 290 -2.42 1.55 1.33
CA ASP A 290 -2.13 2.39 0.17
C ASP A 290 -1.67 3.79 0.62
N GLN A 291 -1.04 4.50 -0.31
CA GLN A 291 -0.76 5.93 -0.14
C GLN A 291 -2.07 6.72 -0.11
N TRP A 292 -2.19 7.55 0.92
CA TRP A 292 -3.19 8.62 0.94
C TRP A 292 -2.63 9.84 0.20
N PRO A 293 -3.48 10.72 -0.36
CA PRO A 293 -3.04 11.93 -1.09
C PRO A 293 -2.51 13.01 -0.13
N PHE A 294 -1.54 12.64 0.72
CA PHE A 294 -0.88 13.52 1.65
C PHE A 294 0.36 14.13 1.01
N PHE A 295 0.22 15.41 0.65
CA PHE A 295 1.34 16.30 0.40
C PHE A 295 1.54 17.19 1.65
N LEU A 296 2.67 17.90 1.76
CA LEU A 296 3.08 18.76 2.89
C LEU A 296 1.90 19.36 3.69
N LYS A 297 1.03 20.13 3.04
CA LYS A 297 -0.08 20.84 3.70
C LYS A 297 -1.15 19.91 4.29
N ASN A 298 -1.35 18.75 3.67
CA ASN A 298 -2.38 17.80 4.11
C ASN A 298 -1.90 17.03 5.35
N TYR A 299 -0.59 16.72 5.48
CA TYR A 299 -0.04 16.13 6.70
C TYR A 299 -0.22 17.06 7.90
N GLN A 300 0.07 18.35 7.73
CA GLN A 300 -0.10 19.36 8.77
C GLN A 300 -1.58 19.52 9.15
N ALA A 301 -2.46 19.66 8.15
CA ALA A 301 -3.89 19.76 8.39
C ALA A 301 -4.46 18.51 9.10
N PHE A 302 -3.96 17.30 8.78
CA PHE A 302 -4.36 16.08 9.50
C PHE A 302 -3.96 16.15 10.98
N ALA A 303 -2.70 16.50 11.26
CA ALA A 303 -2.20 16.59 12.62
C ALA A 303 -2.93 17.70 13.42
N GLU A 304 -3.25 18.82 12.77
CA GLU A 304 -4.05 19.90 13.33
C GLU A 304 -5.47 19.44 13.67
N ASP A 305 -6.15 18.73 12.76
CA ASP A 305 -7.48 18.17 12.99
C ASP A 305 -7.48 17.17 14.17
N VAL A 306 -6.48 16.29 14.23
CA VAL A 306 -6.31 15.35 15.36
C VAL A 306 -6.09 16.10 16.68
N ARG A 307 -5.27 17.15 16.67
CA ARG A 307 -5.07 17.98 17.87
C ARG A 307 -6.33 18.74 18.21
N ALA A 308 -7.10 19.25 17.25
CA ALA A 308 -8.35 19.98 17.49
C ALA A 308 -9.38 19.10 18.23
N GLU A 309 -9.40 17.80 17.94
CA GLU A 309 -10.18 16.77 18.64
C GLU A 309 -9.70 16.46 20.07
N GLY A 310 -8.65 17.12 20.57
CA GLY A 310 -8.12 16.92 21.91
C GLY A 310 -7.17 15.73 22.05
N LEU A 311 -6.79 15.08 20.94
CA LEU A 311 -6.03 13.83 20.92
C LEU A 311 -4.52 14.08 20.84
N LEU A 312 -3.74 13.13 21.37
CA LEU A 312 -2.28 13.07 21.29
C LEU A 312 -1.61 14.35 21.82
N ARG A 313 -2.18 14.94 22.88
CA ARG A 313 -1.70 16.17 23.53
C ARG A 313 -0.82 15.90 24.76
N GLN A 314 -0.56 14.63 25.10
CA GLN A 314 0.24 14.27 26.28
C GLN A 314 1.67 14.81 26.13
N PRO A 315 2.37 15.13 27.23
CA PRO A 315 3.75 15.60 27.18
C PRO A 315 4.65 14.61 26.45
N GLN A 316 5.58 15.15 25.65
CA GLN A 316 6.57 14.39 24.89
C GLN A 316 5.97 13.37 23.91
N VAL A 317 4.76 13.65 23.43
CA VAL A 317 4.16 12.97 22.28
C VAL A 317 4.31 13.88 21.07
N MET A 318 4.91 13.36 20.01
CA MET A 318 5.10 14.10 18.76
C MET A 318 3.80 14.15 17.97
N PRO A 319 3.65 15.13 17.04
CA PRO A 319 2.51 15.15 16.13
C PRO A 319 2.34 13.79 15.43
N ILE A 320 1.08 13.39 15.22
CA ILE A 320 0.76 12.15 14.53
C ILE A 320 1.25 12.19 13.08
N ASP A 321 1.77 11.07 12.62
CA ASP A 321 2.22 10.88 11.23
C ASP A 321 1.45 9.73 10.56
N ILE A 322 1.49 9.70 9.22
CA ILE A 322 0.86 8.65 8.42
C ILE A 322 1.86 8.15 7.38
N TRP A 323 2.09 6.85 7.39
CA TRP A 323 2.98 6.16 6.45
C TRP A 323 2.21 5.11 5.67
N SER A 324 2.47 4.97 4.38
CA SER A 324 1.97 3.84 3.61
C SER A 324 2.85 2.59 3.78
N CYS A 325 2.36 1.42 3.35
CA CYS A 325 3.21 0.23 3.26
C CYS A 325 4.42 0.47 2.36
N PHE A 326 4.27 1.25 1.29
CA PHE A 326 5.39 1.66 0.43
C PHE A 326 6.44 2.52 1.15
N ASP A 327 5.99 3.45 2.01
CA ASP A 327 6.90 4.22 2.86
C ASP A 327 7.68 3.28 3.81
N PHE A 328 7.00 2.26 4.34
CA PHE A 328 7.57 1.27 5.24
C PHE A 328 8.57 0.32 4.54
N GLU A 329 8.27 -0.10 3.31
CA GLU A 329 9.19 -0.86 2.45
C GLU A 329 10.46 -0.06 2.14
N THR A 330 10.30 1.23 1.80
CA THR A 330 11.43 2.13 1.54
C THR A 330 12.25 2.37 2.80
N LEU A 331 11.58 2.58 3.95
CA LEU A 331 12.22 2.67 5.26
C LEU A 331 13.02 1.41 5.58
N CYS A 332 12.47 0.24 5.24
CA CYS A 332 13.11 -1.04 5.49
C CYS A 332 14.45 -1.16 4.76
N SER A 333 14.45 -0.85 3.45
CA SER A 333 15.68 -0.80 2.66
C SER A 333 16.73 0.15 3.28
N ARG A 334 16.30 1.32 3.76
CA ARG A 334 17.20 2.29 4.39
C ARG A 334 17.78 1.79 5.71
N VAL A 335 16.97 1.18 6.57
CA VAL A 335 17.42 0.66 7.87
C VAL A 335 18.36 -0.52 7.70
N ILE A 336 18.05 -1.45 6.79
CA ILE A 336 18.94 -2.58 6.43
C ILE A 336 20.31 -2.07 5.93
N SER A 337 20.31 -0.93 5.23
CA SER A 337 21.54 -0.27 4.75
C SER A 337 22.31 0.53 5.84
N GLY A 338 21.92 0.39 7.11
CA GLY A 338 22.58 1.05 8.25
C GLY A 338 21.92 2.35 8.73
N GLY A 339 20.77 2.74 8.14
CA GLY A 339 19.99 3.87 8.63
C GLY A 339 19.40 3.62 10.02
N GLN A 340 19.34 4.67 10.86
CA GLN A 340 18.74 4.59 12.20
C GLN A 340 17.28 5.06 12.15
N ILE A 341 16.33 4.16 12.43
CA ILE A 341 14.89 4.45 12.32
C ILE A 341 14.45 5.68 13.12
N PHE A 342 14.93 5.84 14.36
CA PHE A 342 14.57 6.98 15.21
C PHE A 342 15.18 8.30 14.74
N GLN A 343 16.34 8.28 14.06
CA GLN A 343 16.84 9.50 13.42
C GLN A 343 15.93 9.91 12.28
N ILE A 344 15.50 8.96 11.44
CA ILE A 344 14.61 9.23 10.30
C ILE A 344 13.27 9.80 10.78
N VAL A 345 12.65 9.16 11.77
CA VAL A 345 11.37 9.60 12.36
C VAL A 345 11.49 11.01 12.97
N ARG A 346 12.58 11.28 13.70
CA ARG A 346 12.77 12.58 14.36
C ARG A 346 12.83 13.71 13.34
N HIS A 347 13.63 13.58 12.28
CA HIS A 347 13.72 14.62 11.23
C HIS A 347 12.35 14.92 10.61
N ARG A 348 11.57 13.86 10.34
CA ARG A 348 10.23 13.99 9.77
C ARG A 348 9.25 14.73 10.68
N SER A 349 9.31 14.47 11.99
CA SER A 349 8.44 15.13 12.98
C SER A 349 8.75 16.62 13.21
N LEU A 350 9.90 17.11 12.72
CA LEU A 350 10.42 18.44 13.07
C LEU A 350 10.09 19.56 12.09
N GLY A 351 9.51 19.29 10.93
CA GLY A 351 9.14 20.39 10.04
C GLY A 351 9.84 20.45 8.70
N GLU A 352 11.06 19.92 8.66
CA GLU A 352 12.09 20.50 7.79
C GLU A 352 12.02 19.98 6.36
N ASP A 353 11.44 18.79 6.14
CA ASP A 353 11.09 18.26 4.83
C ASP A 353 9.80 17.41 4.98
N TYR A 354 8.63 17.90 4.57
CA TYR A 354 7.37 17.11 4.61
C TYR A 354 6.97 16.60 3.22
N LEU A 355 7.92 15.94 2.56
CA LEU A 355 7.61 15.12 1.39
C LEU A 355 7.17 13.73 1.87
N PRO A 356 6.49 12.92 1.05
CA PRO A 356 6.28 11.50 1.39
C PRO A 356 7.60 10.84 1.83
N LEU A 357 7.57 9.90 2.79
CA LEU A 357 8.80 9.39 3.41
C LEU A 357 9.72 8.79 2.34
N TRP A 358 9.12 8.03 1.41
CA TRP A 358 9.85 7.49 0.27
C TRP A 358 10.62 8.56 -0.54
N PHE A 359 10.07 9.76 -0.69
CA PHE A 359 10.72 10.84 -1.44
C PHE A 359 11.92 11.40 -0.67
N GLN A 360 11.75 11.63 0.63
CA GLN A 360 12.83 12.12 1.50
C GLN A 360 14.01 11.13 1.55
N LEU A 361 13.70 9.84 1.65
CA LEU A 361 14.71 8.79 1.68
C LEU A 361 15.53 8.72 0.39
N ASN A 362 14.94 9.13 -0.75
CA ASN A 362 15.61 9.16 -2.05
C ASN A 362 16.42 10.45 -2.30
N LEU A 363 16.15 11.55 -1.60
CA LEU A 363 16.91 12.81 -1.75
C LEU A 363 18.34 12.74 -1.19
N GLY A 364 18.62 11.79 -0.30
CA GLY A 364 19.92 11.64 0.36
C GLY A 364 21.08 11.17 -0.52
N GLY A 365 20.90 11.05 -1.84
CA GLY A 365 21.95 10.75 -2.83
C GLY A 365 22.66 9.39 -2.66
N SER A 366 22.22 8.56 -1.71
CA SER A 366 22.71 7.21 -1.52
C SER A 366 22.00 6.31 -2.53
N ALA A 367 22.71 5.38 -3.17
CA ALA A 367 22.04 4.34 -3.94
C ALA A 367 20.96 3.66 -3.08
N PRO A 368 19.77 3.36 -3.64
CA PRO A 368 18.76 2.61 -2.89
C PRO A 368 19.41 1.34 -2.37
N GLY A 369 19.16 1.05 -1.09
CA GLY A 369 19.65 -0.16 -0.45
C GLY A 369 19.07 -1.42 -1.09
N PRO A 370 19.46 -2.62 -0.64
CA PRO A 370 18.75 -3.83 -1.02
C PRO A 370 17.25 -3.71 -0.66
N ASN A 371 16.40 -4.41 -1.41
CA ASN A 371 14.98 -4.53 -1.05
C ASN A 371 14.85 -5.30 0.27
N SER A 372 13.69 -5.18 0.93
CA SER A 372 13.43 -6.01 2.10
C SER A 372 13.38 -7.50 1.70
N PRO A 373 13.92 -8.42 2.50
CA PRO A 373 13.80 -9.85 2.28
C PRO A 373 12.35 -10.33 2.10
N THR A 374 11.40 -9.73 2.83
CA THR A 374 9.96 -10.00 2.68
C THR A 374 9.46 -9.61 1.30
N LEU A 375 9.88 -8.45 0.78
CA LEU A 375 9.50 -7.99 -0.55
C LEU A 375 10.08 -8.90 -1.64
N GLU A 376 11.38 -9.23 -1.54
CA GLU A 376 12.05 -10.14 -2.48
C GLU A 376 11.37 -11.52 -2.50
N LYS A 377 11.12 -12.09 -1.31
CA LYS A 377 10.43 -13.38 -1.19
C LYS A 377 8.99 -13.34 -1.71
N SER A 378 8.29 -12.22 -1.54
CA SER A 378 6.92 -12.05 -2.04
C SER A 378 6.91 -11.91 -3.56
N TRP A 379 7.90 -11.19 -4.10
CA TRP A 379 8.12 -11.07 -5.53
C TRP A 379 8.47 -12.41 -6.17
N ASP A 380 9.39 -13.18 -5.58
CA ASP A 380 9.74 -14.53 -6.06
C ASP A 380 8.52 -15.44 -6.08
N LYS A 381 7.71 -15.46 -5.02
CA LYS A 381 6.47 -16.24 -5.00
C LYS A 381 5.49 -15.81 -6.08
N LEU A 382 5.35 -14.51 -6.31
CA LEU A 382 4.49 -13.99 -7.38
C LEU A 382 5.03 -14.44 -8.74
N ARG A 383 6.33 -14.27 -8.98
CA ARG A 383 7.02 -14.71 -10.20
C ARG A 383 6.80 -16.20 -10.43
N ASP A 384 7.08 -17.05 -9.45
CA ASP A 384 6.98 -18.52 -9.58
C ASP A 384 5.52 -18.92 -9.86
N ALA A 385 4.56 -18.29 -9.19
CA ALA A 385 3.14 -18.50 -9.47
C ALA A 385 2.77 -18.07 -10.91
N MET A 386 3.36 -16.98 -11.41
CA MET A 386 3.14 -16.51 -12.79
C MET A 386 3.80 -17.41 -13.82
N VAL A 387 5.04 -17.85 -13.60
CA VAL A 387 5.75 -18.80 -14.46
C VAL A 387 4.94 -20.09 -14.59
N ALA A 388 4.46 -20.63 -13.46
CA ALA A 388 3.61 -21.81 -13.43
C ALA A 388 2.26 -21.59 -14.14
N ASP A 389 1.56 -20.47 -13.89
CA ASP A 389 0.27 -20.17 -14.50
C ASP A 389 0.39 -19.95 -16.01
N LEU A 390 1.45 -19.27 -16.45
CA LEU A 390 1.74 -19.03 -17.87
C LEU A 390 2.35 -20.26 -18.55
N GLY A 391 2.80 -21.27 -17.82
CA GLY A 391 3.48 -22.44 -18.39
C GLY A 391 4.81 -22.08 -19.06
N LEU A 392 5.48 -21.04 -18.58
CA LEU A 392 6.80 -20.64 -19.05
C LEU A 392 7.83 -21.65 -18.52
N LYS A 393 8.81 -22.01 -19.35
CA LYS A 393 9.98 -22.76 -18.88
C LYS A 393 10.97 -21.76 -18.30
N GLU A 394 11.52 -22.05 -17.12
CA GLU A 394 12.72 -21.36 -16.65
C GLU A 394 13.86 -21.72 -17.62
N GLU A 395 14.44 -20.72 -18.28
CA GLU A 395 15.67 -20.87 -19.09
C GLU A 395 16.91 -20.67 -18.23
#